data_AF-A0A7V8VPN4-F1
#
_entry.id   AF-A0A7V8VPN4-F1
#
_cell.length_a   1.000
_cell.length_b   1.000
_cell.length_c   1.000
_cell.angle_alpha   90.00
_cell.angle_beta   90.00
_cell.angle_gamma   90.00
#
_symmetry.space_group_name_H-M   'P 1'
#
loop_
_entity.id
_entity.type
_entity.pdbx_description
1 polymer ?
#
loop_
_entity_poly.entity_id
_entity_poly.type
_entity_poly.pdbx_seq_one_letter_code
_entity_poly.pdbx_strand_id
1 'polypeptide(L)'
;WQGGEAGEPELLAAAYRSSLERAREEGLRTLAFPAISTGVYGYPKDQATPLALRTVADYVRQHPDAFEEVRFVLFSDPDLQLYRQALAELAS
;
A
#
# COMPACT_ATOMS: atom_id res chain seq x y z
N TRP A 1 -14.70 5.04 3.88
CA TRP A 1 -14.28 6.44 3.75
C TRP A 1 -15.41 7.34 4.21
N GLN A 2 -15.13 8.32 5.05
CA GLN A 2 -16.07 9.28 5.63
C GLN A 2 -15.61 10.73 5.42
N GLY A 3 -14.67 10.98 4.50
CA GLY A 3 -14.17 12.31 4.17
C GLY A 3 -12.71 12.55 4.56
N GLY A 4 -12.05 11.60 5.24
CA GLY A 4 -10.61 11.66 5.53
C GLY A 4 -10.24 12.29 6.86
N GLU A 5 -11.22 12.77 7.62
CA GLU A 5 -11.02 13.42 8.92
C GLU A 5 -11.29 12.46 10.11
N ALA A 6 -11.67 11.21 9.84
CA ALA A 6 -12.00 10.20 10.85
C ALA A 6 -10.85 9.19 11.07
N GLY A 7 -9.63 9.55 10.67
CA GLY A 7 -8.44 8.70 10.83
C GLY A 7 -8.29 7.62 9.75
N GLU A 8 -9.04 7.71 8.64
CA GLU A 8 -8.94 6.73 7.56
C GLU A 8 -7.54 6.63 6.94
N PRO A 9 -6.77 7.72 6.75
CA PRO A 9 -5.37 7.63 6.33
C PRO A 9 -4.54 6.74 7.27
N GLU A 10 -4.65 6.94 8.58
CA GLU A 10 -3.90 6.20 9.58
C GLU A 10 -4.33 4.73 9.61
N LEU A 11 -5.62 4.45 9.48
CA LEU A 11 -6.16 3.10 9.40
C LEU A 11 -5.71 2.36 8.14
N LEU A 12 -5.70 3.03 6.98
CA LEU A 12 -5.19 2.43 5.74
C LEU A 12 -3.70 2.11 5.88
N ALA A 13 -2.91 3.04 6.38
CA ALA A 13 -1.48 2.82 6.61
C ALA A 13 -1.24 1.70 7.64
N ALA A 14 -2.05 1.63 8.71
CA ALA A 14 -1.99 0.56 9.68
C ALA A 14 -2.32 -0.81 9.05
N ALA A 15 -3.30 -0.89 8.15
CA ALA A 15 -3.63 -2.15 7.46
C ALA A 15 -2.45 -2.71 6.66
N TYR A 16 -1.72 -1.86 5.92
CA TYR A 16 -0.50 -2.28 5.22
C TYR A 16 0.62 -2.66 6.20
N ARG A 17 0.91 -1.82 7.21
CA ARG A 17 1.98 -2.11 8.19
C ARG A 17 1.73 -3.41 8.94
N SER A 18 0.52 -3.62 9.46
CA SER A 18 0.20 -4.83 10.21
C SER A 18 0.27 -6.09 9.35
N SER A 19 -0.09 -5.99 8.06
CA SER A 19 0.04 -7.11 7.12
C SER A 19 1.51 -7.45 6.84
N LEU A 20 2.35 -6.43 6.63
CA LEU A 20 3.79 -6.60 6.45
C LEU A 20 4.45 -7.17 7.71
N GLU A 21 4.11 -6.62 8.88
CA GLU A 21 4.64 -7.11 10.16
C GLU A 21 4.33 -8.59 10.36
N ARG A 22 3.06 -8.99 10.16
CA ARG A 22 2.69 -10.39 10.28
C ARG A 22 3.41 -11.26 9.27
N ALA A 23 3.53 -10.84 8.02
CA ALA A 23 4.24 -11.59 7.00
C ALA A 23 5.73 -11.79 7.35
N ARG A 24 6.38 -10.75 7.90
CA ARG A 24 7.76 -10.81 8.38
C ARG A 24 7.90 -11.78 9.55
N GLU A 25 7.00 -11.73 10.53
CA GLU A 25 6.96 -12.64 11.68
C GLU A 25 6.85 -14.11 11.24
N GLU A 26 6.07 -14.38 10.20
CA GLU A 26 5.87 -15.72 9.62
C GLU A 26 6.96 -16.12 8.61
N GLY A 27 7.95 -15.25 8.37
CA GLY A 27 9.05 -15.51 7.43
C GLY A 27 8.64 -15.55 5.94
N LEU A 28 7.49 -14.96 5.58
CA LEU A 28 7.02 -14.87 4.21
C LEU A 28 7.83 -13.81 3.44
N ARG A 29 8.47 -14.21 2.34
CA ARG A 29 9.39 -13.34 1.59
C ARG A 29 8.75 -12.63 0.39
N THR A 30 7.57 -13.07 -0.06
CA THR A 30 6.87 -12.49 -1.21
C THR A 30 5.42 -12.18 -0.87
N LEU A 31 4.96 -10.97 -1.18
CA LEU A 31 3.62 -10.50 -0.85
C LEU A 31 2.91 -9.87 -2.04
N ALA A 32 1.59 -10.07 -2.09
CA ALA A 32 0.71 -9.43 -3.06
C ALA A 32 -0.40 -8.67 -2.33
N PHE A 33 -0.51 -7.37 -2.59
CA PHE A 33 -1.56 -6.50 -2.05
C PHE A 33 -2.56 -6.09 -3.13
N PRO A 34 -3.87 -6.13 -2.86
CA PRO A 34 -4.84 -5.40 -3.67
C PRO A 34 -4.78 -3.89 -3.34
N ALA A 35 -5.50 -3.07 -4.09
CA ALA A 35 -5.72 -1.66 -3.75
C ALA A 35 -6.71 -1.51 -2.57
N ILE A 36 -6.24 -1.77 -1.34
CA ILE A 36 -7.05 -1.78 -0.11
C ILE A 36 -7.88 -0.50 0.02
N SER A 37 -9.14 -0.64 0.44
CA SER A 37 -10.11 0.45 0.69
C SER A 37 -10.63 1.22 -0.52
N THR A 38 -10.14 0.97 -1.75
CA THR A 38 -10.55 1.71 -2.96
C THR A 38 -11.78 1.15 -3.70
N GLY A 39 -12.29 0.00 -3.26
CA GLY A 39 -13.52 -0.62 -3.76
C GLY A 39 -14.76 -0.19 -2.99
N VAL A 40 -15.45 -1.15 -2.36
CA VAL A 40 -16.70 -0.90 -1.59
C VAL A 40 -16.54 0.16 -0.50
N TYR A 41 -15.35 0.31 0.07
CA TYR A 41 -15.08 1.31 1.11
C TYR A 41 -14.90 2.75 0.59
N GLY A 42 -14.82 2.95 -0.73
CA GLY A 42 -14.90 4.25 -1.39
C GLY A 42 -13.76 5.23 -1.08
N TYR A 43 -12.60 4.76 -0.63
CA TYR A 43 -11.44 5.64 -0.41
C TYR A 43 -10.97 6.20 -1.77
N PRO A 44 -10.83 7.52 -1.93
CA PRO A 44 -10.32 8.13 -3.15
C PRO A 44 -8.97 7.53 -3.56
N LYS A 45 -8.89 7.01 -4.80
CA LYS A 45 -7.73 6.26 -5.28
C LYS A 45 -6.47 7.13 -5.34
N ASP A 46 -6.61 8.38 -5.73
CA ASP A 46 -5.55 9.39 -5.79
C ASP A 46 -4.93 9.69 -4.42
N GLN A 47 -5.70 9.56 -3.34
CA GLN A 47 -5.21 9.71 -1.97
C GLN A 47 -4.70 8.39 -1.38
N ALA A 48 -5.41 7.29 -1.61
CA ALA A 48 -5.07 5.97 -1.08
C ALA A 48 -3.77 5.42 -1.68
N THR A 49 -3.56 5.58 -2.99
CA THR A 49 -2.42 5.01 -3.72
C THR A 49 -1.06 5.49 -3.18
N PRO A 50 -0.79 6.81 -3.09
CA PRO A 50 0.51 7.28 -2.63
C PRO A 50 0.71 6.99 -1.13
N LEU A 51 -0.35 6.95 -0.33
CA LEU A 51 -0.28 6.52 1.07
C LEU A 51 0.09 5.04 1.19
N ALA A 52 -0.52 4.17 0.40
CA ALA A 52 -0.21 2.74 0.36
C ALA A 52 1.25 2.51 -0.06
N LEU A 53 1.69 3.12 -1.15
CA LEU A 53 3.04 2.98 -1.67
C LEU A 53 4.09 3.50 -0.69
N ARG A 54 3.91 4.69 -0.11
CA ARG A 54 4.82 5.23 0.92
C ARG A 54 4.92 4.30 2.12
N THR A 55 3.78 3.85 2.64
CA THR A 55 3.73 2.95 3.80
C THR A 55 4.52 1.66 3.55
N VAL A 56 4.31 1.02 2.39
CA VAL A 56 5.02 -0.20 2.02
C VAL A 56 6.52 0.07 1.80
N ALA A 57 6.87 1.12 1.06
CA ALA A 57 8.26 1.46 0.78
C ALA A 57 9.06 1.77 2.04
N ASP A 58 8.49 2.56 2.96
CA ASP A 58 9.14 2.91 4.22
C ASP A 58 9.34 1.68 5.10
N TYR A 59 8.36 0.79 5.17
CA TYR A 59 8.50 -0.47 5.90
C TYR A 59 9.61 -1.35 5.33
N VAL A 60 9.65 -1.52 4.00
CA VAL A 60 10.70 -2.31 3.32
C VAL A 60 12.08 -1.69 3.52
N ARG A 61 12.21 -0.36 3.46
CA ARG A 61 13.48 0.35 3.75
C ARG A 61 13.95 0.14 5.19
N GLN A 62 13.03 0.06 6.14
CA GLN A 62 13.35 -0.23 7.55
C GLN A 62 13.72 -1.70 7.79
N HIS A 63 13.33 -2.60 6.88
CA HIS A 63 13.54 -4.04 6.98
C HIS A 63 14.08 -4.62 5.65
N PRO A 64 15.32 -4.26 5.25
CA PRO A 64 15.83 -4.51 3.89
C PRO A 64 15.88 -5.99 3.49
N ASP A 65 15.97 -6.91 4.45
CA ASP A 65 16.07 -8.35 4.20
C ASP A 65 14.76 -9.13 4.41
N ALA A 66 13.67 -8.43 4.78
CA ALA A 66 12.40 -9.05 5.13
C ALA A 66 11.69 -9.65 3.90
N PHE A 67 11.73 -8.96 2.76
CA PHE A 67 10.99 -9.34 1.55
C PHE A 67 11.86 -9.30 0.31
N GLU A 68 11.66 -10.26 -0.59
CA GLU A 68 12.23 -10.31 -1.94
C GLU A 68 11.34 -9.56 -2.93
N GLU A 69 10.02 -9.64 -2.76
CA GLU A 69 9.05 -8.97 -3.63
C GLU A 69 7.81 -8.53 -2.84
N VAL A 70 7.39 -7.28 -3.06
CA VAL A 70 6.04 -6.81 -2.69
C VAL A 70 5.36 -6.28 -3.95
N ARG A 71 4.26 -6.89 -4.34
CA ARG A 71 3.53 -6.61 -5.58
C ARG A 71 2.17 -6.00 -5.28
N PHE A 72 1.79 -4.96 -6.03
CA PHE A 72 0.42 -4.47 -6.06
C PHE A 72 -0.33 -5.12 -7.23
N VAL A 73 -1.41 -5.84 -6.92
CA VAL A 73 -2.29 -6.52 -7.89
C VAL A 73 -3.52 -5.64 -8.10
N LEU A 74 -3.56 -4.99 -9.26
CA LEU A 74 -4.53 -3.95 -9.58
C LEU A 74 -5.55 -4.47 -10.58
N PHE A 75 -6.81 -4.09 -10.39
CA PHE A 75 -7.93 -4.64 -11.17
C PHE A 75 -8.04 -4.03 -12.58
N SER A 76 -7.56 -2.81 -12.78
CA SER A 76 -7.79 -2.05 -14.01
C SER A 76 -6.56 -1.27 -14.46
N ASP A 77 -6.48 -0.99 -15.77
CA ASP A 77 -5.40 -0.17 -16.34
C ASP A 77 -5.32 1.25 -15.76
N PRO A 78 -6.44 1.97 -15.49
CA PRO A 78 -6.38 3.26 -14.82
C PRO A 78 -5.73 3.19 -13.43
N ASP A 79 -6.02 2.12 -12.66
CA ASP A 79 -5.39 1.92 -11.35
C ASP A 79 -3.89 1.68 -11.52
N LEU A 80 -3.49 0.88 -12.51
CA LEU A 80 -2.08 0.64 -12.82
C LEU A 80 -1.34 1.94 -13.18
N GLN A 81 -1.95 2.82 -13.98
CA GLN A 81 -1.32 4.10 -14.33
C GLN A 81 -1.15 5.00 -13.11
N LEU A 82 -2.17 5.07 -12.25
CA LEU A 82 -2.10 5.85 -11.01
C LEU A 82 -0.99 5.35 -10.08
N TYR A 83 -0.87 4.04 -9.90
CA TYR A 83 0.20 3.43 -9.10
C TYR A 83 1.58 3.65 -9.70
N ARG A 84 1.72 3.57 -11.04
CA ARG A 84 2.99 3.85 -11.73
C ARG A 84 3.44 5.29 -11.51
N GLN A 85 2.53 6.24 -11.66
CA GLN A 85 2.83 7.65 -11.44
C GLN A 85 3.27 7.90 -10.00
N ALA A 86 2.47 7.46 -9.03
CA ALA A 86 2.79 7.65 -7.61
C ALA A 86 4.10 6.95 -7.21
N LEU A 87 4.43 5.81 -7.81
CA LEU A 87 5.70 5.12 -7.57
C LEU A 87 6.90 5.88 -8.16
N ALA A 88 6.74 6.47 -9.35
CA ALA A 88 7.79 7.30 -9.96
C ALA A 88 8.07 8.55 -9.11
N GLU A 89 7.03 9.21 -8.60
CA GLU A 89 7.14 10.36 -7.69
C GLU A 89 7.77 10.00 -6.33
N LEU A 90 7.63 8.75 -5.88
CA LEU A 90 8.26 8.26 -4.65
C LEU A 90 9.76 7.94 -4.82
N ALA A 91 10.18 7.67 -6.06
CA ALA A 91 11.56 7.29 -6.40
C ALA A 91 12.43 8.48 -6.82
N SER A 92 11.82 9.64 -7.09
CA SER A 92 12.50 10.92 -7.36
C SER A 92 12.96 11.60 -6.08
#